data_AF-A0A847IAK6-F1
#
_entry.id   AF-A0A847IAK6-F1
#
_cell.length_a   1.000
_cell.length_b   1.000
_cell.length_c   1.000
_cell.angle_alpha   90.00
_cell.angle_beta   90.00
_cell.angle_gamma   90.00
#
_symmetry.space_group_name_H-M   'P 1'
#
loop_
_entity.id
_entity.type
_entity.pdbx_description
1 polymer ?
#
loop_
_entity_poly.entity_id
_entity_poly.type
_entity_poly.pdbx_seq_one_letter_code
_entity_poly.pdbx_strand_id
1 'polypeptide(L)' 'MAATITFRPDDDARLALEVLTADGTPVSRVVRDALVEAAARHAKARLRDEAAALAADEEDRKESARVLRDMESLRAW' A
#
# COMPACT_ATOMS: atom_id res chain seq x y z
N MET A 1 12.37 11.67 20.48
CA MET A 1 12.19 13.11 20.19
C MET A 1 11.82 13.27 18.73
N ALA A 2 10.86 14.14 18.40
CA ALA A 2 10.52 14.41 17.00
C ALA A 2 11.60 15.29 16.36
N ALA A 3 12.03 14.94 15.15
CA ALA A 3 12.93 15.77 14.35
C ALA A 3 12.12 16.77 13.54
N THR A 4 12.56 18.03 13.50
CA THR A 4 11.94 19.06 12.67
C THR A 4 12.41 18.92 11.24
N ILE A 5 11.47 18.96 10.29
CA ILE A 5 11.75 19.06 8.86
C ILE A 5 11.30 20.43 8.36
N THR A 6 12.03 20.99 7.39
CA THR A 6 11.58 22.19 6.66
C THR A 6 10.94 21.74 5.35
N PHE A 7 9.69 22.14 5.12
CA PHE A 7 8.93 21.81 3.92
C PHE A 7 8.57 23.09 3.18
N ARG A 8 8.95 23.17 1.91
CA ARG A 8 8.57 24.26 1.01
C ARG A 8 7.50 23.73 0.05
N PRO A 9 6.21 24.02 0.29
CA PRO A 9 5.15 23.59 -0.62
C PRO A 9 5.26 24.29 -1.97
N ASP A 10 4.92 23.57 -3.03
CA ASP A 10 4.53 24.17 -4.31
C ASP A 10 3.09 24.71 -4.22
N ASP A 11 2.59 25.31 -5.30
CA ASP A 11 1.26 25.93 -5.32
C ASP A 11 0.14 24.91 -5.06
N ASP A 12 0.26 23.70 -5.60
CA ASP A 12 -0.71 22.63 -5.41
C ASP A 12 -0.75 22.16 -3.95
N ALA A 13 0.42 21.92 -3.35
CA ALA A 13 0.53 21.57 -1.94
C ALA A 13 0.01 22.69 -1.04
N ARG A 14 0.23 23.96 -1.40
CA ARG A 14 -0.28 25.11 -0.67
C ARG A 14 -1.80 25.16 -0.68
N LEU A 15 -2.43 24.97 -1.85
CA LEU A 15 -3.88 24.90 -1.99
C LEU A 15 -4.47 23.71 -1.22
N ALA A 16 -3.83 22.54 -1.30
CA ALA A 16 -4.26 21.36 -0.55
C ALA A 16 -4.19 21.60 0.97
N LEU A 17 -3.12 22.24 1.47
CA LEU A 17 -3.00 22.61 2.87
C LEU A 17 -4.09 23.60 3.30
N GLU A 18 -4.42 24.60 2.49
CA GLU A 18 -5.52 25.53 2.79
C GLU A 18 -6.85 24.79 2.98
N VAL A 19 -7.19 23.88 2.07
CA VAL A 19 -8.41 23.07 2.16
C VAL A 19 -8.40 22.16 3.38
N LEU A 20 -7.29 21.45 3.61
CA LEU A 20 -7.18 20.44 4.68
C LEU A 20 -7.06 21.05 6.09
N THR A 21 -6.77 22.35 6.18
CA THR A 21 -6.68 23.08 7.45
C THR A 21 -7.81 24.10 7.65
N ALA A 22 -8.78 24.15 6.74
CA ALA A 22 -9.89 25.11 6.77
C ALA A 22 -10.75 25.01 8.05
N ASP A 23 -10.73 23.84 8.71
CA ASP A 23 -11.41 23.57 9.98
C ASP A 23 -10.59 23.93 11.23
N GLY A 24 -9.40 24.51 11.06
CA GLY A 24 -8.46 24.83 12.13
C GLY A 24 -7.51 23.68 12.49
N THR A 25 -7.50 22.58 11.73
CA THR A 25 -6.53 21.51 11.94
C THR A 25 -5.09 22.01 11.74
N PRO A 26 -4.14 21.71 12.65
CA PRO A 26 -2.76 22.15 12.50
C PRO A 26 -2.08 21.56 11.27
N VAL A 27 -1.33 22.37 10.52
CA VAL A 27 -0.55 21.95 9.34
C VAL A 27 0.34 20.74 9.63
N SER A 28 1.01 20.71 10.79
CA SER A 28 1.89 19.59 11.16
C SER A 28 1.14 18.27 11.32
N ARG A 29 -0.12 18.31 11.74
CA ARG A 29 -1.00 17.12 11.81
C ARG A 29 -1.35 16.67 10.40
N VAL A 30 -1.81 17.57 9.54
CA VAL A 30 -2.13 17.26 8.14
C VAL A 30 -0.94 16.65 7.41
N VAL A 31 0.24 17.27 7.52
CA VAL A 31 1.46 16.77 6.88
C VAL A 31 1.85 15.38 7.40
N ARG A 32 1.78 15.16 8.71
CA ARG A 32 2.06 13.85 9.30
C ARG A 32 1.10 12.80 8.78
N ASP A 33 -0.20 13.09 8.83
CA ASP A 33 -1.24 12.12 8.50
C ASP A 33 -1.17 11.79 6.99
N ALA A 34 -0.92 12.79 6.13
CA ALA A 34 -0.67 12.59 4.69
C ALA A 34 0.58 11.73 4.39
N LEU A 35 1.67 11.94 5.13
CA LEU A 35 2.90 11.13 4.99
C LEU A 35 2.66 9.67 5.37
N VAL A 36 1.95 9.43 6.48
CA VAL A 36 1.60 8.08 6.93
C VAL A 36 0.70 7.39 5.91
N GLU A 37 -0.30 8.09 5.38
CA GLU A 37 -1.17 7.55 4.34
C GLU A 37 -0.41 7.23 3.05
N ALA A 38 0.48 8.14 2.61
CA ALA A 38 1.32 7.92 1.43
C ALA A 38 2.23 6.69 1.61
N ALA A 39 2.85 6.53 2.78
CA ALA A 39 3.67 5.35 3.09
C ALA A 39 2.84 4.06 3.07
N ALA A 40 1.63 4.09 3.64
CA ALA A 40 0.74 2.93 3.63
C ALA A 40 0.29 2.57 2.20
N ARG A 41 -0.02 3.56 1.36
CA ARG A 41 -0.34 3.35 -0.06
C ARG A 41 0.84 2.74 -0.82
N HIS A 42 2.05 3.25 -0.61
CA HIS A 42 3.26 2.72 -1.23
C HIS A 42 3.54 1.28 -0.83
N ALA A 43 3.44 0.96 0.47
CA ALA A 43 3.61 -0.41 0.96
C ALA A 43 2.59 -1.38 0.35
N LYS A 44 1.31 -0.97 0.27
CA LYS A 44 0.26 -1.79 -0.35
C LYS A 44 0.47 -1.97 -1.86
N ALA A 45 1.00 -0.97 -2.56
CA ALA A 45 1.33 -1.10 -3.98
C ALA A 45 2.43 -2.15 -4.16
N ARG A 46 3.52 -2.04 -3.38
CA ARG A 46 4.62 -3.01 -3.43
C ARG A 46 4.16 -4.45 -3.15
N LEU A 47 3.33 -4.65 -2.13
CA LEU A 47 2.78 -5.98 -1.83
C LEU A 47 1.90 -6.53 -2.96
N ARG A 48 1.17 -5.68 -3.68
CA ARG A 48 0.38 -6.13 -4.85
C ARG A 48 1.29 -6.54 -6.00
N ASP A 49 2.38 -5.80 -6.23
CA ASP A 49 3.35 -6.13 -7.27
C ASP A 49 4.07 -7.45 -6.94
N GLU A 50 4.49 -7.63 -5.68
CA GLU A 50 5.08 -8.89 -5.18
C GLU A 50 4.09 -10.06 -5.32
N ALA A 51 2.82 -9.86 -4.92
CA ALA A 51 1.78 -10.89 -5.04
C ALA A 51 1.48 -11.24 -6.50
N ALA A 52 1.46 -10.25 -7.40
CA ALA A 52 1.28 -10.48 -8.82
C ALA A 52 2.45 -11.26 -9.43
N ALA A 53 3.69 -10.96 -9.02
CA ALA A 53 4.86 -11.71 -9.43
C ALA A 53 4.81 -13.17 -8.95
N LEU A 54 4.46 -13.41 -7.68
CA LEU A 54 4.28 -14.75 -7.13
C LEU A 54 3.15 -15.53 -7.84
N ALA A 55 2.01 -14.88 -8.08
CA ALA A 55 0.90 -15.52 -8.80
C ALA A 55 1.22 -15.84 -10.26
N ALA A 56 2.13 -15.09 -10.87
CA ALA A 56 2.59 -15.33 -12.24
C ALA A 56 3.58 -16.50 -12.35
N ASP A 57 4.12 -17.01 -11.23
CA ASP A 57 5.05 -18.13 -11.22
C ASP A 57 4.38 -19.39 -11.82
N GLU A 58 4.89 -19.81 -12.96
CA GLU A 58 4.36 -20.92 -13.75
C GLU A 58 4.66 -22.27 -13.10
N GLU A 59 5.79 -22.40 -12.39
CA GLU A 59 6.16 -23.64 -11.70
C GLU A 59 5.25 -23.88 -10.51
N ASP A 60 5.07 -22.85 -9.68
CA ASP A 60 4.16 -22.88 -8.52
C ASP A 60 2.71 -23.14 -8.95
N ARG A 61 2.25 -22.54 -10.06
CA ARG A 61 0.90 -22.80 -10.60
C ARG A 61 0.74 -24.24 -11.08
N LYS A 62 1.73 -24.80 -11.78
CA LYS A 62 1.70 -26.20 -12.23
C LYS A 62 1.70 -27.17 -11.05
N GLU A 63 2.52 -26.90 -10.04
CA GLU A 63 2.57 -27.70 -8.83
C GLU A 63 1.25 -27.64 -8.07
N SER A 64 0.71 -26.43 -7.83
CA SER A 64 -0.58 -26.24 -7.17
C SER A 64 -1.71 -26.98 -7.89
N ALA A 65 -1.74 -26.94 -9.22
CA ALA A 65 -2.72 -27.67 -10.02
C ALA A 65 -2.56 -29.19 -9.90
N ARG A 66 -1.33 -29.70 -9.78
CA ARG A 66 -1.06 -31.13 -9.53
C ARG A 66 -1.56 -31.54 -8.16
N VAL A 67 -1.17 -30.80 -7.11
CA VAL A 67 -1.60 -31.08 -5.73
C VAL A 67 -3.12 -31.06 -5.62
N LEU A 68 -3.80 -30.09 -6.24
CA LEU A 68 -5.27 -30.03 -6.21
C LEU A 68 -5.91 -31.28 -6.82
N ARG A 69 -5.43 -31.74 -7.98
CA ARG A 69 -5.91 -33.00 -8.60
C ARG A 69 -5.69 -34.20 -7.70
N ASP A 70 -4.51 -34.29 -7.08
CA ASP A 70 -4.17 -35.39 -6.18
C ASP A 70 -5.08 -35.36 -4.93
N MET A 71 -5.35 -34.18 -4.36
CA MET A 71 -6.27 -34.04 -3.22
C MET A 71 -7.73 -34.35 -3.58
N GLU A 72 -8.18 -33.98 -4.77
CA GLU A 72 -9.54 -34.27 -5.23
C GLU A 72 -9.76 -35.78 -5.40
N SER A 73 -8.73 -36.52 -5.84
CA SER A 73 -8.78 -37.98 -5.91
C SER A 73 -9.01 -38.64 -4.54
N LEU A 74 -8.54 -38.00 -3.46
CA LEU A 74 -8.70 -38.49 -2.09
C LEU A 74 -10.04 -38.09 -1.46
N ARG A 75 -10.73 -37.08 -1.99
CA ARG A 75 -12.03 -36.59 -1.49
C ARG A 75 -13.22 -37.45 -1.97
N ALA A 76 -13.04 -38.24 -3.02
CA ALA A 76 -14.09 -39.06 -3.61
C ALA A 76 -14.33 -40.41 -2.90
N TRP A 77 -13.79 -40.59 -1.68
CA TRP A 77 -13.96 -41.77 -0.83
C TRP A 77 -14.71 -41.43 0.46
#